data_AF-A0A3L7Q7U5-F1
#
_entry.id   AF-A0A3L7Q7U5-F1
#
_cell.length_a   1.000
_cell.length_b   1.000
_cell.length_c   1.000
_cell.angle_alpha   90.00
_cell.angle_beta   90.00
_cell.angle_gamma   90.00
#
_symmetry.space_group_name_H-M   'P 1'
#
loop_
_entity.id
_entity.type
_entity.pdbx_description
1 polymer ?
#
loop_
_entity_poly.entity_id
_entity_poly.type
_entity_poly.pdbx_seq_one_letter_code
_entity_poly.pdbx_strand_id
1 'polypeptide(L)'
;MNRTQTPEESRNVPAQRDDMTGFSSPDEPGLCEPVPIRRPLSLAWVSDELIAETQRLWSARYGREVSLDEAIEILSNVKRFAEMLLERSEA
;
A
#
# COMPACT_ATOMS: atom_id res chain seq x y z
N MET A 1 37.05 -6.00 59.84
CA MET A 1 37.02 -7.42 60.27
C MET A 1 35.55 -7.78 60.52
N ASN A 2 34.84 -8.68 59.84
CA ASN A 2 35.19 -9.87 59.04
C ASN A 2 34.16 -10.12 57.93
N ARG A 3 34.65 -10.60 56.77
CA ARG A 3 33.95 -11.41 55.75
C ARG A 3 33.83 -12.84 56.33
N THR A 4 32.76 -13.62 56.17
CA THR A 4 32.51 -14.57 55.04
C THR A 4 31.27 -15.43 55.29
N GLN A 5 30.43 -15.61 54.26
CA GLN A 5 29.99 -16.91 53.69
C GLN A 5 29.22 -16.58 52.38
N THR A 6 29.74 -16.74 51.15
CA THR A 6 30.00 -17.95 50.32
C THR A 6 28.76 -18.87 50.15
N PRO A 7 28.55 -19.59 49.01
CA PRO A 7 29.55 -19.90 47.96
C PRO A 7 28.99 -19.97 46.50
N GLU A 8 29.89 -20.14 45.51
CA GLU A 8 29.70 -20.90 44.25
C GLU A 8 28.71 -20.30 43.20
N GLU A 9 28.85 -20.42 41.89
CA GLU A 9 29.58 -21.36 41.05
C GLU A 9 29.59 -20.83 39.60
N SER A 10 30.64 -21.22 38.87
CA SER A 10 30.62 -21.59 37.45
C SER A 10 30.04 -20.63 36.39
N ARG A 11 30.96 -20.11 35.58
CA ARG A 11 30.70 -19.61 34.22
C ARG A 11 29.98 -20.67 33.37
N ASN A 12 28.84 -20.30 32.79
CA ASN A 12 28.38 -20.86 31.53
C ASN A 12 27.44 -19.87 30.83
N VAL A 13 27.72 -19.52 29.57
CA VAL A 13 26.84 -18.72 28.68
C VAL A 13 26.27 -19.72 27.66
N PRO A 14 24.95 -19.77 27.42
CA PRO A 14 24.40 -19.00 26.30
C PRO A 14 22.98 -18.41 26.48
N ALA A 15 22.67 -17.56 25.51
CA ALA A 15 21.52 -16.69 25.29
C ALA A 15 20.11 -17.32 25.40
N GLN A 16 19.13 -16.52 25.86
CA GLN A 16 18.06 -15.98 25.00
C GLN A 16 17.04 -15.12 25.79
N ARG A 17 16.61 -14.03 25.12
CA ARG A 17 15.29 -13.37 25.16
C ARG A 17 14.94 -12.67 26.50
N ASP A 18 14.52 -11.40 26.50
CA ASP A 18 13.33 -10.91 25.81
C ASP A 18 13.49 -9.48 25.25
N ASP A 19 13.00 -9.35 24.02
CA ASP A 19 12.52 -8.12 23.41
C ASP A 19 11.44 -7.48 24.30
N MET A 20 11.63 -6.24 24.72
CA MET A 20 10.55 -5.42 25.30
C MET A 20 10.46 -4.08 24.57
N THR A 21 10.31 -4.14 23.25
CA THR A 21 9.55 -3.09 22.55
C THR A 21 8.08 -3.51 22.61
N GLY A 22 7.39 -2.99 23.62
CA GLY A 22 5.97 -3.23 23.80
C GLY A 22 5.20 -2.69 22.61
N PHE A 23 4.55 -3.58 21.86
CA PHE A 23 3.17 -3.48 21.36
C PHE A 23 2.87 -4.76 20.58
N SER A 24 2.55 -5.85 21.29
CA SER A 24 1.80 -6.95 20.67
C SER A 24 0.33 -6.57 20.68
N SER A 25 -0.17 -6.08 19.55
CA SER A 25 -1.62 -6.13 19.29
C SER A 25 -1.96 -7.55 18.83
N PRO A 26 -3.15 -8.07 19.18
CA PRO A 26 -3.55 -9.43 18.79
C PRO A 26 -3.55 -9.56 17.27
N ASP A 27 -3.22 -10.75 16.77
CA ASP A 27 -3.56 -11.20 15.43
C ASP A 27 -5.09 -11.17 15.26
N GLU A 28 -5.64 -9.99 14.99
CA GLU A 28 -6.95 -9.85 14.40
C GLU A 28 -6.82 -10.27 12.94
N PRO A 29 -7.63 -11.22 12.44
CA PRO A 29 -7.70 -11.47 11.01
C PRO A 29 -8.11 -10.16 10.36
N GLY A 30 -7.14 -9.50 9.72
CA GLY A 30 -7.36 -8.24 9.03
C GLY A 30 -8.45 -8.47 7.99
N LEU A 31 -9.68 -8.14 8.37
CA LEU A 31 -10.73 -7.86 7.42
C LEU A 31 -10.16 -6.70 6.62
N CYS A 32 -9.67 -7.00 5.42
CA CYS A 32 -9.47 -6.01 4.38
C CYS A 32 -10.85 -5.43 4.08
N GLU A 33 -11.32 -4.55 4.95
CA GLU A 33 -12.39 -3.62 4.67
C GLU A 33 -12.00 -2.97 3.33
N PRO A 34 -12.82 -3.09 2.27
CA PRO A 34 -12.51 -2.41 1.03
C PRO A 34 -12.51 -0.92 1.36
N VAL A 35 -11.31 -0.32 1.41
CA VAL A 35 -11.15 1.11 1.64
C VAL A 35 -12.03 1.79 0.59
N PRO A 36 -13.10 2.51 0.97
CA PRO A 36 -13.95 3.13 -0.01
C PRO A 36 -13.09 4.15 -0.74
N ILE A 37 -12.77 3.85 -2.00
CA ILE A 37 -12.03 4.73 -2.87
C ILE A 37 -12.81 6.04 -2.88
N ARG A 38 -12.29 7.05 -2.18
CA ARG A 38 -12.88 8.40 -2.18
C ARG A 38 -12.57 9.02 -3.53
N ARG A 39 -13.35 8.63 -4.54
CA ARG A 39 -13.24 9.15 -5.90
C ARG A 39 -13.70 10.61 -5.88
N PRO A 40 -12.87 11.56 -6.34
CA PRO A 40 -13.35 12.89 -6.64
C PRO A 40 -14.58 12.84 -7.56
N LEU A 41 -15.56 13.73 -7.36
CA LEU A 41 -16.78 13.78 -8.18
C LEU A 41 -16.49 13.97 -9.68
N SER A 42 -15.32 14.53 -10.03
CA SER A 42 -14.82 14.63 -11.40
C SER A 42 -14.57 13.28 -12.09
N LEU A 43 -14.59 12.17 -11.34
CA LEU A 43 -14.48 10.80 -11.84
C LEU A 43 -15.82 10.05 -11.89
N ALA A 44 -16.96 10.72 -11.75
CA ALA A 44 -18.27 10.07 -11.88
C ALA A 44 -18.49 9.37 -13.24
N TRP A 45 -17.75 9.76 -14.27
CA TRP A 45 -17.76 9.14 -15.60
C TRP A 45 -16.90 7.87 -15.71
N VAL A 46 -16.06 7.59 -14.70
CA VAL A 46 -15.11 6.46 -14.68
C VAL A 46 -15.69 5.32 -13.85
N SER A 47 -15.98 4.20 -14.50
CA SER A 47 -16.39 2.96 -13.82
C SER A 47 -15.18 2.22 -13.24
N ASP A 48 -15.41 1.37 -12.25
CA ASP A 48 -14.38 0.50 -11.70
C ASP A 48 -13.84 -0.49 -12.72
N GLU A 49 -14.70 -0.97 -13.63
CA GLU A 49 -14.30 -1.85 -14.73
C GLU A 49 -13.32 -1.15 -15.67
N LEU A 50 -13.56 0.12 -16.00
CA LEU A 50 -12.67 0.91 -16.84
C LEU A 50 -11.30 1.13 -16.17
N ILE A 51 -11.29 1.35 -14.86
CA ILE A 51 -10.06 1.46 -14.07
C ILE A 51 -9.30 0.13 -14.10
N ALA A 52 -9.96 -0.98 -13.78
CA ALA A 52 -9.34 -2.30 -13.72
C ALA A 52 -8.74 -2.70 -15.08
N GLU A 53 -9.46 -2.46 -16.17
CA GLU A 53 -8.95 -2.75 -17.52
C GLU A 53 -7.79 -1.82 -17.90
N THR A 54 -7.84 -0.54 -17.49
CA THR A 54 -6.72 0.40 -17.67
C THR A 54 -5.48 -0.10 -16.92
N GLN A 55 -5.60 -0.48 -15.65
CA GLN A 55 -4.49 -1.03 -14.89
C GLN A 55 -3.92 -2.27 -15.58
N ARG A 56 -4.77 -3.21 -16.02
CA ARG A 56 -4.35 -4.44 -16.70
C ARG A 56 -3.56 -4.15 -17.98
N LEU A 57 -4.10 -3.33 -18.88
CA LEU A 57 -3.49 -3.03 -20.17
C LEU A 57 -2.16 -2.28 -20.02
N TRP A 58 -2.14 -1.25 -19.17
CA TRP A 58 -0.96 -0.42 -18.99
C TRP A 58 0.11 -1.09 -18.15
N SER A 59 -0.26 -1.95 -17.20
CA SER A 59 0.73 -2.74 -16.46
C SER A 59 1.49 -3.70 -17.36
N ALA A 60 0.77 -4.39 -18.26
CA ALA A 60 1.40 -5.24 -19.26
C ALA A 60 2.31 -4.44 -20.20
N ARG A 61 1.89 -3.21 -20.57
CA ARG A 61 2.66 -2.36 -21.50
C ARG A 61 3.91 -1.73 -20.88
N TYR A 62 3.85 -1.38 -19.60
CA TYR A 62 4.95 -0.78 -18.85
C TYR A 62 5.87 -1.81 -18.19
N GLY A 63 5.44 -3.06 -18.06
CA GLY A 63 6.21 -4.12 -17.39
C GLY A 63 6.26 -3.95 -15.87
N ARG A 64 5.36 -3.15 -15.30
CA ARG A 64 5.19 -2.95 -13.85
C ARG A 64 3.73 -2.76 -13.52
N GLU A 65 3.35 -2.96 -12.27
CA GLU A 65 2.00 -2.66 -11.82
C GLU A 65 1.70 -1.15 -11.92
N VAL A 66 0.50 -0.84 -12.42
CA VAL A 66 -0.07 0.51 -12.51
C VAL A 66 -1.06 0.68 -11.37
N SER A 67 -0.78 1.66 -10.51
CA SER A 67 -1.63 1.99 -9.37
C SER A 67 -2.97 2.60 -9.81
N LEU A 68 -3.91 2.66 -8.86
CA LEU A 68 -5.22 3.28 -9.08
C LEU A 68 -5.10 4.75 -9.51
N ASP A 69 -4.24 5.52 -8.82
CA ASP A 69 -4.03 6.94 -9.11
C ASP A 69 -3.45 7.13 -10.52
N GLU A 70 -2.49 6.28 -10.92
CA GLU A 70 -1.94 6.31 -12.27
C GLU A 70 -2.98 5.96 -13.33
N ALA A 71 -3.83 4.96 -13.08
CA ALA A 71 -4.92 4.62 -14.01
C ALA A 71 -5.91 5.79 -14.16
N ILE A 72 -6.25 6.46 -13.06
CA ILE A 72 -7.09 7.67 -13.06
C ILE A 72 -6.43 8.80 -13.86
N GLU A 73 -5.12 9.00 -13.70
CA GLU A 73 -4.38 10.02 -14.43
C GLU A 73 -4.35 9.73 -15.94
N ILE A 74 -4.07 8.48 -16.32
CA ILE A 74 -4.10 8.03 -17.72
C ILE A 74 -5.47 8.30 -18.35
N LEU A 75 -6.55 7.89 -17.68
CA LEU A 75 -7.92 8.11 -18.17
C LEU A 75 -8.25 9.61 -18.27
N SER A 76 -7.81 10.42 -17.32
CA SER A 76 -8.00 11.87 -17.34
C SER A 76 -7.28 12.52 -18.53
N ASN A 77 -6.06 12.06 -18.83
CA ASN A 77 -5.28 12.55 -19.96
C ASN A 77 -5.92 12.15 -21.30
N VAL A 78 -6.43 10.91 -21.42
CA VAL A 78 -7.17 10.45 -22.61
C VAL A 78 -8.43 11.29 -22.84
N LYS A 79 -9.20 11.57 -21.78
CA LYS A 79 -10.38 12.43 -21.88
C LYS A 79 -10.04 13.83 -22.40
N ARG A 80 -9.05 14.49 -21.79
CA ARG A 80 -8.60 15.84 -22.21
C ARG A 80 -8.13 15.85 -23.67
N PHE A 81 -7.45 14.79 -24.10
CA PHE A 81 -7.02 14.66 -25.49
C PHE A 81 -8.22 14.53 -26.44
N ALA A 82 -9.23 13.72 -26.11
CA ALA A 82 -10.45 13.60 -26.89
C ALA A 82 -11.22 14.94 -26.96
N GLU A 83 -11.34 15.65 -25.84
CA GLU A 83 -11.98 16.98 -25.79
C GLU A 83 -11.24 17.99 -26.69
N MET A 84 -9.91 18.01 -26.67
CA MET A 84 -9.10 18.86 -27.54
C MET A 84 -9.31 18.54 -29.04
N LEU A 85 -9.42 17.25 -29.40
CA LEU A 85 -9.67 16.85 -30.78
C LEU A 85 -11.06 17.29 -31.26
N LEU A 86 -12.07 17.20 -30.39
CA LEU A 86 -13.43 17.65 -30.68
C LEU A 86 -13.47 19.17 -30.89
N GLU A 87 -12.88 19.96 -29.99
CA GLU A 87 -12.83 21.43 -30.11
C GLU A 87 -12.19 21.89 -31.43
N ARG A 88 -11.12 21.21 -31.87
CA ARG A 88 -10.48 21.53 -33.16
C ARG A 88 -11.27 21.09 -34.38
N SER A 89 -12.20 20.14 -34.26
CA SER A 89 -13.04 19.70 -35.37
C SER A 89 -14.21 20.66 -35.63
N GLU A 90 -14.57 21.47 -34.65
CA GLU A 90 -15.65 22.47 -34.72
C GLU A 90 -15.16 23.88 -35.09
N ALA A 91 -13.85 24.07 -35.28
CA ALA A 91 -13.19 25.34 -35.60
C ALA A 91 -12.75 25.42 -37.08
#